data_AF-A0A1W9GA05-F1
#
_entry.id   AF-A0A1W9GA05-F1
#
_cell.length_a   1.000
_cell.length_b   1.000
_cell.length_c   1.000
_cell.angle_alpha   90.00
_cell.angle_beta   90.00
_cell.angle_gamma   90.00
#
_symmetry.space_group_name_H-M   'P 1'
#
loop_
_entity.id
_entity.type
_entity.pdbx_description
1 polymer ?
#
loop_
_entity_poly.entity_id
_entity_poly.type
_entity_poly.pdbx_seq_one_letter_code
_entity_poly.pdbx_strand_id
1 'polypeptide(L)'
;MLIVLFLLAGVLAIVVPRVVIGEDLSSTGRKFIGTLRTLQGLASTGQKPVKLYLDLDQGTYWARVVDGKEEKLPLDAAWATPRSLPETIRFSEISVRQDKRTYGRVDLSFFPNGRIDPVTVYLTDRSNNLLVLTIDSFTGSIRTSEERIDPLRNKPIPDRVRMLLRPTGT
;
A
#
# COMPACT_ATOMS: atom_id res chain seq x y z
N MET A 1 22.48 -50.02 12.90
CA MET A 1 21.58 -49.13 13.68
C MET A 1 22.10 -47.69 13.74
N LEU A 2 23.37 -47.45 14.08
CA LEU A 2 23.95 -46.09 14.15
C LEU A 2 23.84 -45.29 12.84
N ILE A 3 24.10 -45.92 11.69
CA ILE A 3 24.01 -45.29 10.36
C ILE A 3 22.58 -44.87 10.01
N VAL A 4 21.59 -45.65 10.45
CA VAL A 4 20.18 -45.33 10.23
C VAL A 4 19.78 -44.13 11.07
N LEU A 5 20.24 -44.06 12.32
CA LEU A 5 20.02 -42.93 13.20
C LEU A 5 20.68 -41.65 12.67
N PHE A 6 21.90 -41.77 12.12
CA PHE A 6 22.62 -40.65 11.51
C PHE A 6 21.95 -40.14 10.24
N LEU A 7 21.48 -41.04 9.37
CA LEU A 7 20.74 -40.67 8.16
C LEU A 7 19.39 -40.04 8.51
N LEU A 8 18.68 -40.55 9.51
CA LEU A 8 17.40 -39.99 9.94
C LEU A 8 17.58 -38.57 10.53
N ALA A 9 18.63 -38.36 11.32
CA ALA A 9 18.99 -37.04 11.85
C ALA A 9 19.40 -36.06 10.74
N GLY A 10 20.17 -36.54 9.75
CA GLY A 10 20.56 -35.73 8.59
C GLY A 10 19.37 -35.28 7.74
N VAL A 11 18.39 -36.16 7.51
CA VAL A 11 17.15 -35.80 6.81
C VAL A 11 16.31 -34.83 7.63
N LEU A 12 16.18 -35.04 8.95
CA LEU A 12 15.46 -34.10 9.83
C LEU A 12 16.09 -32.70 9.84
N ALA A 13 17.42 -32.60 9.75
CA ALA A 13 18.12 -31.32 9.69
C ALA A 13 17.87 -30.55 8.38
N ILE A 14 17.54 -31.25 7.28
CA ILE A 14 17.16 -30.64 6.00
C ILE A 14 15.70 -30.17 6.03
N VAL A 15 14.84 -30.86 6.79
CA VAL A 15 13.43 -30.49 7.01
C VAL A 15 13.29 -29.54 8.21
N VAL A 16 14.23 -28.61 8.38
CA VAL A 16 13.98 -27.46 9.25
C VAL A 16 13.19 -26.45 8.42
N PRO A 17 11.89 -26.23 8.69
CA PRO A 17 11.16 -25.16 8.03
C PRO A 17 11.90 -23.86 8.34
N ARG A 18 12.25 -23.10 7.30
CA ARG A 18 12.75 -21.72 7.46
C ARG A 18 11.59 -20.84 7.94
N VAL A 19 11.21 -21.00 9.20
CA VAL A 19 10.29 -20.09 9.85
C VAL A 19 11.07 -18.80 10.07
N VAL A 20 10.82 -17.81 9.22
CA VAL A 20 11.34 -16.46 9.42
C VAL A 20 10.65 -15.91 10.67
N ILE A 21 11.38 -15.85 11.79
CA ILE A 21 10.90 -15.23 13.03
C ILE A 21 10.97 -13.71 12.84
N GLY A 22 9.87 -13.14 12.39
CA GLY A 22 9.69 -11.71 12.11
C GLY A 22 8.28 -11.44 11.58
N GLU A 23 7.84 -10.17 11.53
CA GLU A 23 6.57 -9.86 10.87
C GLU A 23 6.67 -10.23 9.39
N ASP A 24 5.85 -11.20 8.97
CA ASP A 24 5.79 -11.65 7.59
C ASP A 24 5.23 -10.54 6.67
N LEU A 25 5.70 -10.50 5.44
CA LEU A 25 5.31 -9.57 4.39
C LEU A 25 3.78 -9.52 4.22
N SER A 26 3.13 -10.69 4.29
CA SER A 26 1.67 -10.82 4.24
C SER A 26 0.96 -10.15 5.42
N SER A 27 1.50 -10.28 6.63
CA SER A 27 0.98 -9.64 7.84
C SER A 27 1.06 -8.12 7.71
N THR A 28 2.22 -7.62 7.32
CA THR A 28 2.47 -6.19 7.12
C THR A 28 1.58 -5.61 6.02
N GLY A 29 1.43 -6.33 4.91
CA GLY A 29 0.48 -5.98 3.86
C GLY A 29 -0.94 -5.84 4.38
N ARG A 30 -1.44 -6.83 5.14
CA ARG A 30 -2.79 -6.75 5.74
C ARG A 30 -2.94 -5.56 6.71
N LYS A 31 -1.93 -5.29 7.55
CA LYS A 31 -1.93 -4.12 8.45
C LYS A 31 -1.95 -2.81 7.65
N PHE A 32 -1.20 -2.74 6.56
CA PHE A 32 -1.21 -1.58 5.68
C PHE A 32 -2.56 -1.40 4.98
N ILE A 33 -3.19 -2.47 4.49
CA ILE A 33 -4.56 -2.45 3.96
C ILE A 33 -5.56 -1.92 5.00
N GLY A 34 -5.48 -2.41 6.24
CA GLY A 34 -6.30 -1.92 7.35
C GLY A 34 -6.09 -0.43 7.58
N THR A 35 -4.84 0.03 7.54
CA THR A 35 -4.47 1.44 7.67
C THR A 35 -5.11 2.29 6.57
N LEU A 36 -5.06 1.85 5.31
CA LEU A 36 -5.71 2.54 4.18
C LEU A 36 -7.23 2.62 4.37
N ARG A 37 -7.87 1.52 4.80
CA ARG A 37 -9.31 1.45 5.11
C ARG A 37 -9.70 2.39 6.24
N THR A 38 -8.89 2.48 7.29
CA THR A 38 -9.12 3.41 8.42
C THR A 38 -9.06 4.86 7.94
N LEU A 39 -8.08 5.23 7.12
CA LEU A 39 -7.98 6.59 6.58
C LEU A 39 -9.11 6.93 5.60
N GLN A 40 -9.55 5.95 4.79
CA GLN A 40 -10.72 6.07 3.94
C GLN A 40 -11.99 6.34 4.77
N GLY A 41 -12.18 5.59 5.86
CA GLY A 41 -13.27 5.81 6.82
C GLY A 41 -13.17 7.17 7.49
N LEU A 42 -11.98 7.58 7.92
CA LEU A 42 -11.74 8.89 8.54
C LEU A 42 -12.11 10.04 7.60
N ALA A 43 -11.71 9.98 6.33
CA ALA A 43 -12.07 10.99 5.33
C ALA A 43 -13.59 11.05 5.09
N SER A 44 -14.22 9.87 5.02
CA SER A 44 -15.67 9.75 4.76
C SER A 44 -16.50 10.23 5.94
N THR A 45 -16.16 9.85 7.17
CA THR A 45 -16.88 10.29 8.37
C THR A 45 -16.60 11.75 8.70
N GLY A 46 -15.35 12.19 8.56
CA GLY A 46 -14.95 13.57 8.83
C GLY A 46 -15.35 14.59 7.76
N GLN A 47 -15.84 14.11 6.61
CA GLN A 47 -16.18 14.94 5.43
C GLN A 47 -15.04 15.89 5.01
N LYS A 48 -13.79 15.48 5.24
CA LYS A 48 -12.58 16.23 4.89
C LYS A 48 -11.58 15.30 4.19
N PRO A 49 -10.87 15.77 3.15
CA PRO A 49 -9.83 14.96 2.54
C PRO A 49 -8.75 14.61 3.56
N VAL A 50 -8.17 13.43 3.43
CA VAL A 50 -7.03 12.98 4.22
C VAL A 50 -5.90 12.65 3.27
N LYS A 51 -4.68 13.05 3.58
CA LYS A 51 -3.47 12.67 2.86
C LYS A 51 -2.68 11.67 3.68
N LEU A 52 -2.17 10.63 3.04
CA LEU A 52 -1.17 9.72 3.57
C LEU A 52 0.14 9.97 2.85
N TYR A 53 1.15 10.38 3.60
CA TYR A 53 2.52 10.49 3.12
C TYR A 53 3.24 9.17 3.34
N LEU A 54 3.98 8.74 2.33
CA LEU A 54 4.82 7.55 2.32
C LEU A 54 6.25 7.98 2.02
N ASP A 55 7.17 7.67 2.92
CA ASP A 55 8.61 7.88 2.77
C ASP A 55 9.26 6.53 2.47
N LEU A 56 9.65 6.34 1.21
CA LEU A 56 10.23 5.10 0.71
C LEU A 56 11.64 4.88 1.27
N ASP A 57 12.37 5.96 1.55
CA ASP A 57 13.75 5.90 2.02
C ASP A 57 13.82 5.45 3.47
N GLN A 58 12.89 5.94 4.30
CA GLN A 58 12.83 5.62 5.72
C GLN A 58 11.87 4.46 6.05
N GLY A 59 11.04 4.02 5.09
CA GLY A 59 10.00 3.02 5.34
C GLY A 59 8.94 3.52 6.33
N THR A 60 8.67 4.83 6.36
CA THR A 60 7.73 5.45 7.29
C THR A 60 6.54 6.05 6.57
N TYR A 61 5.44 6.23 7.29
CA TYR A 61 4.22 6.84 6.77
C TYR A 61 3.44 7.59 7.85
N TRP A 62 2.77 8.67 7.46
CA TRP A 62 1.95 9.49 8.35
C TRP A 62 0.77 10.12 7.62
N ALA A 63 -0.29 10.43 8.36
CA ALA A 63 -1.50 11.03 7.80
C ALA A 63 -1.67 12.50 8.20
N ARG A 64 -2.34 13.25 7.33
CA ARG A 64 -2.77 14.64 7.56
C ARG A 64 -4.20 14.82 7.09
N VAL A 65 -5.04 15.48 7.89
CA VAL A 65 -6.37 15.92 7.47
C VAL A 65 -6.22 17.28 6.78
N VAL A 66 -6.80 17.41 5.60
CA VAL A 66 -6.78 18.66 4.83
C VAL A 66 -7.99 19.51 5.23
N ASP A 67 -7.72 20.70 5.77
CA ASP A 67 -8.72 21.65 6.22
C ASP A 67 -8.53 22.98 5.48
N GLY A 68 -9.23 23.14 4.36
CA GLY A 68 -9.00 24.24 3.43
C GLY A 68 -7.61 24.16 2.79
N LYS A 69 -6.72 25.10 3.13
CA LYS A 69 -5.32 25.14 2.67
C LYS A 69 -4.33 24.58 3.69
N GLU A 70 -4.80 24.20 4.87
CA GLU A 70 -3.97 23.72 5.97
C GLU A 70 -4.00 22.19 6.08
N GLU A 71 -2.90 21.62 6.59
CA GLU A 71 -2.78 20.20 6.89
C GLU A 71 -2.60 19.98 8.39
N LYS A 72 -3.62 19.40 9.01
CA LYS A 72 -3.69 19.16 10.46
C LYS A 72 -3.47 17.69 10.78
N LEU A 73 -3.02 17.39 12.00
CA LEU A 73 -2.97 16.00 12.45
C LEU A 73 -4.40 15.44 12.57
N PRO A 74 -4.63 14.16 12.25
CA PRO A 74 -5.87 13.49 12.62
C PRO A 74 -6.12 13.59 14.12
N LEU A 75 -7.39 13.65 14.52
CA LEU A 75 -7.78 13.69 15.94
C LEU A 75 -7.45 12.41 16.69
N ASP A 76 -7.37 11.30 15.96
CA ASP A 76 -6.98 10.00 16.53
C ASP A 76 -5.50 9.99 16.88
N ALA A 77 -5.21 9.77 18.18
CA ALA A 77 -3.87 9.73 18.75
C ALA A 77 -2.94 8.70 18.07
N ALA A 78 -3.50 7.66 17.43
CA ALA A 78 -2.73 6.70 16.65
C ALA A 78 -1.95 7.33 15.47
N TRP A 79 -2.29 8.58 15.09
CA TRP A 79 -1.66 9.34 14.02
C TRP A 79 -0.83 10.54 14.52
N ALA A 80 -0.67 10.69 15.82
CA ALA A 80 0.15 11.76 16.39
C ALA A 80 1.63 11.65 15.99
N THR A 81 2.10 10.42 15.73
CA THR A 81 3.47 10.12 15.31
C THR A 81 3.50 9.36 13.98
N PRO A 82 4.55 9.55 13.16
CA PRO A 82 4.79 8.69 12.01
C PRO A 82 4.87 7.21 12.41
N ARG A 83 4.35 6.35 11.55
CA ARG A 83 4.37 4.90 11.71
C ARG A 83 5.44 4.33 10.79
N SER A 84 6.10 3.25 11.22
CA SER A 84 7.17 2.61 10.47
C SER A 84 6.76 1.21 10.04
N LEU A 85 7.21 0.80 8.86
CA LEU A 85 7.25 -0.60 8.49
C LEU A 85 8.22 -1.37 9.41
N PRO A 86 8.04 -2.69 9.60
CA PRO A 86 9.07 -3.52 10.22
C PRO A 86 10.39 -3.41 9.46
N GLU A 87 11.52 -3.47 10.17
CA GLU A 87 12.88 -3.31 9.58
C GLU A 87 13.22 -4.33 8.48
N THR A 88 12.47 -5.42 8.40
CA THR A 88 12.65 -6.47 7.39
C THR A 88 11.92 -6.17 6.08
N ILE A 89 11.04 -5.15 6.05
CA ILE A 89 10.14 -4.85 4.94
C ILE A 89 10.34 -3.40 4.50
N ARG A 90 10.39 -3.18 3.18
CA ARG A 90 10.54 -1.85 2.59
C ARG A 90 9.52 -1.59 1.51
N PHE A 91 9.25 -0.32 1.26
CA PHE A 91 8.62 0.12 0.01
C PHE A 91 9.68 0.05 -1.09
N SER A 92 9.53 -0.91 -2.02
CA SER A 92 10.44 -1.03 -3.16
C SER A 92 10.07 -0.09 -4.31
N GLU A 93 8.78 0.15 -4.48
CA GLU A 93 8.22 1.00 -5.52
C GLU A 93 6.80 1.41 -5.12
N ILE A 94 6.42 2.62 -5.47
CA ILE A 94 5.05 3.11 -5.36
C ILE A 94 4.70 3.83 -6.65
N SER A 95 3.56 3.46 -7.24
CA SER A 95 3.01 4.12 -8.43
C SER A 95 1.69 4.74 -8.07
N VAL A 96 1.61 6.07 -8.06
CA VAL A 96 0.39 6.84 -7.82
C VAL A 96 -0.06 7.48 -9.13
N ARG A 97 -1.25 7.16 -9.62
CA ARG A 97 -1.71 7.53 -10.98
C ARG A 97 -0.71 7.12 -12.08
N GLN A 98 0.11 8.05 -12.55
CA GLN A 98 1.11 7.88 -13.60
C GLN A 98 2.54 8.07 -13.07
N ASP A 99 2.68 8.52 -11.82
CA ASP A 99 3.97 8.80 -11.20
C ASP A 99 4.45 7.59 -10.44
N LYS A 100 5.50 6.97 -10.98
CA LYS A 100 6.21 5.86 -10.36
C LYS A 100 7.43 6.38 -9.63
N ARG A 101 7.61 5.96 -8.38
CA ARG A 101 8.74 6.32 -7.52
C ARG A 101 9.31 5.08 -6.84
N THR A 102 10.63 5.03 -6.74
CA THR A 102 11.38 3.97 -6.04
C THR A 102 12.20 4.50 -4.85
N TYR A 103 12.18 5.81 -4.64
CA TYR A 103 12.84 6.53 -3.56
C TYR A 103 12.11 7.83 -3.25
N GLY A 104 12.44 8.46 -2.14
CA GLY A 104 11.86 9.73 -1.70
C GLY A 104 10.45 9.60 -1.12
N ARG A 105 9.64 10.63 -1.32
CA ARG A 105 8.30 10.74 -0.74
C ARG A 105 7.21 10.80 -1.80
N VAL A 106 6.07 10.20 -1.49
CA VAL A 106 4.83 10.30 -2.26
C VAL A 106 3.66 10.49 -1.32
N ASP A 107 2.58 11.12 -1.81
CA ASP A 107 1.33 11.27 -1.08
C ASP A 107 0.16 10.57 -1.79
N LEU A 108 -0.79 10.09 -0.98
CA LEU A 108 -2.04 9.49 -1.41
C LEU A 108 -3.21 10.26 -0.79
N SER A 109 -4.16 10.67 -1.62
CA SER A 109 -5.37 11.35 -1.14
C SER A 109 -6.53 10.37 -0.95
N PHE A 110 -7.21 10.53 0.18
CA PHE A 110 -8.49 9.92 0.52
C PHE A 110 -9.54 11.02 0.50
N PHE A 111 -10.61 10.81 -0.25
CA PHE A 111 -11.63 11.81 -0.50
C PHE A 111 -12.87 11.59 0.37
N PRO A 112 -13.61 12.64 0.76
CA PRO A 112 -14.84 12.54 1.56
C PRO A 112 -15.93 11.61 1.01
N ASN A 113 -15.92 11.35 -0.30
CA ASN A 113 -16.85 10.44 -0.97
C ASN A 113 -16.39 8.97 -0.94
N GLY A 114 -15.39 8.63 -0.14
CA GLY A 114 -14.84 7.29 -0.02
C GLY A 114 -13.88 6.89 -1.14
N ARG A 115 -13.57 7.79 -2.09
CA ARG A 115 -12.54 7.49 -3.10
C ARG A 115 -11.13 7.60 -2.54
N ILE A 116 -10.20 6.90 -3.18
CA ILE A 116 -8.77 6.95 -2.89
C ILE A 116 -8.06 7.19 -4.23
N ASP A 117 -6.94 7.91 -4.22
CA ASP A 117 -6.05 7.95 -5.38
C ASP A 117 -5.71 6.52 -5.84
N PRO A 118 -5.73 6.24 -7.16
CA PRO A 118 -5.30 4.94 -7.66
C PRO A 118 -3.81 4.78 -7.37
N VAL A 119 -3.46 3.70 -6.68
CA VAL A 119 -2.08 3.42 -6.29
C VAL A 119 -1.77 1.93 -6.41
N THR A 120 -0.55 1.66 -6.84
CA THR A 120 0.08 0.35 -6.72
C THR A 120 1.31 0.47 -5.82
N VAL A 121 1.32 -0.24 -4.70
CA VAL A 121 2.42 -0.28 -3.73
C VAL A 121 3.12 -1.63 -3.83
N TYR A 122 4.43 -1.63 -3.99
CA TYR A 122 5.26 -2.83 -4.02
C TYR A 122 6.08 -2.92 -2.73
N LEU A 123 5.73 -3.87 -1.87
CA LEU A 123 6.48 -4.19 -0.67
C LEU A 123 7.42 -5.36 -0.94
N THR A 124 8.64 -5.28 -0.40
CA THR A 124 9.58 -6.40 -0.45
C THR A 124 10.19 -6.66 0.91
N ASP A 125 10.45 -7.93 1.22
CA ASP A 125 11.22 -8.32 2.39
C ASP A 125 12.74 -8.44 2.09
N ARG A 126 13.54 -8.87 3.08
CA ARG A 126 14.99 -9.11 2.93
C ARG A 126 15.33 -10.23 1.94
N SER A 127 14.42 -11.17 1.72
CA SER A 127 14.59 -12.27 0.76
C SER A 127 14.16 -11.88 -0.66
N ASN A 128 13.77 -10.62 -0.87
CA ASN A 128 13.17 -10.10 -2.10
C ASN A 128 11.85 -10.79 -2.49
N ASN A 129 11.12 -11.36 -1.52
CA ASN A 129 9.73 -11.75 -1.74
C ASN A 129 8.92 -10.49 -2.03
N LEU A 130 8.01 -10.56 -3.01
CA LEU A 130 7.23 -9.43 -3.47
C LEU A 130 5.79 -9.53 -2.97
N LEU A 131 5.25 -8.41 -2.50
CA LEU A 131 3.83 -8.22 -2.29
C LEU A 131 3.39 -6.91 -2.95
N VAL A 132 2.48 -7.02 -3.90
CA VAL A 132 1.89 -5.90 -4.63
C VAL A 132 0.50 -5.62 -4.07
N LEU A 133 0.23 -4.37 -3.71
CA LEU A 133 -1.08 -3.90 -3.31
C LEU A 133 -1.59 -2.89 -4.32
N THR A 134 -2.75 -3.16 -4.91
CA THR A 134 -3.35 -2.30 -5.93
C THR A 134 -4.70 -1.80 -5.47
N ILE A 135 -4.90 -0.48 -5.51
CA ILE A 135 -6.15 0.18 -5.16
C ILE A 135 -6.84 0.67 -6.43
N ASP A 136 -8.06 0.20 -6.65
CA ASP A 136 -8.94 0.71 -7.69
C ASP A 136 -9.65 1.99 -7.21
N SER A 137 -9.41 3.11 -7.90
CA SER A 137 -9.93 4.43 -7.49
C SER A 137 -11.45 4.59 -7.55
N PHE A 138 -12.14 3.74 -8.34
CA PHE A 138 -13.58 3.84 -8.56
C PHE A 138 -14.36 3.04 -7.52
N THR A 139 -13.91 1.82 -7.25
CA THR A 139 -14.54 0.90 -6.30
C THR A 139 -13.94 0.99 -4.90
N GLY A 140 -12.76 1.59 -4.74
CA GLY A 140 -11.98 1.54 -3.50
C GLY A 140 -11.54 0.12 -3.14
N SER A 141 -11.61 -0.83 -4.08
CA SER A 141 -11.22 -2.22 -3.85
C SER A 141 -9.71 -2.31 -3.76
N ILE A 142 -9.23 -3.06 -2.79
CA ILE A 142 -7.80 -3.31 -2.59
C ILE A 142 -7.54 -4.77 -2.98
N ARG A 143 -6.65 -4.98 -3.94
CA ARG A 143 -6.21 -6.30 -4.42
C ARG A 143 -4.76 -6.52 -4.01
N THR A 144 -4.41 -7.79 -3.76
CA THR A 144 -3.03 -8.20 -3.46
C THR A 144 -2.54 -9.19 -4.51
N SER A 145 -1.24 -9.21 -4.76
CA SER A 145 -0.58 -10.13 -5.68
C SER A 145 0.86 -10.38 -5.25
N GLU A 146 1.35 -11.61 -5.42
CA GLU A 146 2.77 -11.96 -5.24
C GLU A 146 3.56 -11.80 -6.55
N GLU A 147 2.85 -11.70 -7.67
CA GLU A 147 3.43 -11.40 -8.98
C GLU A 147 3.45 -9.90 -9.23
N ARG A 148 4.43 -9.46 -10.01
CA ARG A 148 4.52 -8.07 -10.47
C ARG A 148 3.38 -7.79 -11.44
N ILE A 149 2.46 -6.92 -11.05
CA ILE A 149 1.38 -6.42 -11.90
C ILE A 149 1.74 -5.02 -12.35
N ASP A 150 1.41 -4.67 -13.60
CA ASP A 150 1.50 -3.28 -14.05
C ASP A 150 0.51 -2.38 -13.30
N PRO A 151 0.89 -1.14 -12.96
CA PRO A 151 -0.01 -0.21 -12.29
C PRO A 151 -1.31 -0.04 -13.06
N LEU A 152 -2.43 0.12 -12.34
CA LEU A 152 -3.73 0.41 -12.95
C LEU A 152 -3.65 1.73 -13.72
N ARG A 153 -3.44 1.63 -15.03
CA ARG A 153 -3.59 2.78 -15.93
C ARG A 153 -5.07 3.14 -15.98
N ASN A 154 -5.40 4.39 -15.64
CA ASN A 154 -6.68 4.97 -16.06
C ASN A 154 -6.79 4.77 -17.56
N LYS A 155 -7.73 3.91 -18.00
CA LYS A 155 -7.96 3.69 -19.43
C LYS A 155 -8.30 5.06 -20.04
N PRO A 156 -7.65 5.47 -21.15
CA PRO A 156 -8.00 6.72 -21.80
C PRO A 156 -9.50 6.70 -22.10
N ILE A 157 -10.18 7.81 -21.82
CA ILE A 157 -11.61 7.97 -22.14
C ILE A 157 -11.74 7.68 -23.64
N PRO A 158 -12.53 6.68 -24.06
CA PRO A 158 -12.71 6.38 -25.47
C PRO A 158 -13.20 7.62 -26.22
N ASP A 159 -12.68 7.88 -27.42
CA ASP A 159 -12.99 9.12 -28.15
C ASP A 159 -14.49 9.31 -28.40
N ARG A 160 -15.24 8.21 -28.54
CA ARG A 160 -16.71 8.21 -28.62
C ARG A 160 -17.40 8.85 -27.41
N VAL A 161 -16.82 8.73 -26.21
CA VAL A 161 -17.38 9.31 -24.96
C VAL A 161 -16.92 10.76 -24.79
N ARG A 162 -15.72 11.12 -25.29
CA ARG A 162 -15.25 12.51 -25.25
C ARG A 162 -16.16 13.49 -26.00
N MET A 163 -16.81 13.03 -27.06
CA MET A 163 -17.78 13.83 -27.81
C MET A 163 -19.01 14.23 -26.97
N LEU A 164 -19.41 13.39 -26.01
CA LEU A 164 -20.57 13.62 -25.12
C LEU A 164 -20.26 14.53 -23.93
N LEU A 165 -18.97 14.73 -23.63
CA LEU A 165 -18.50 15.59 -22.52
C LEU A 165 -18.24 17.03 -22.98
N ARG A 166 -18.43 17.34 -24.27
CA ARG A 166 -18.36 18.72 -24.75
C ARG A 166 -19.59 19.46 -24.22
N PRO A 167 -19.42 20.60 -23.52
CA PRO A 167 -20.57 21.41 -23.16
C PRO A 167 -21.28 21.81 -24.46
N THR A 168 -22.57 21.47 -24.56
CA THR A 168 -23.42 21.96 -25.62
C THR A 168 -23.43 23.48 -25.50
N GLY A 169 -22.74 24.14 -26.43
CA GLY A 169 -22.65 25.60 -26.43
C GLY A 169 -24.04 26.22 -26.50
N THR A 170 -24.29 27.15 -25.57
CA THR A 170 -25.24 28.26 -25.72
C THR A 170 -24.74 29.25 -26.75
#